data_AF-A0AA39Z3I9-F1
#
_entry.id   AF-A0AA39Z3I9-F1
#
_cell.length_a   1.000
_cell.length_b   1.000
_cell.length_c   1.000
_cell.angle_alpha   90.00
_cell.angle_beta   90.00
_cell.angle_gamma   90.00
#
_symmetry.space_group_name_H-M   'P 1'
#
loop_
_entity.id
_entity.type
_entity.pdbx_description
1 polymer ?
#
loop_
_entity_poly.entity_id
_entity_poly.type
_entity_poly.pdbx_seq_one_letter_code
_entity_poly.pdbx_strand_id
1 'polypeptide(L)'
;MPTLDVPGATLEYTTTGTGPHIILVPGAPGSQSVFRFLVPFLVSRGGMTVTTYSRRGLSGSLLRGAQDYAHRLDTDADDLAALLKAVVVPSGGDTTAAAGACIFGTSSGAIVSLRFLERHPDYPIRKCVAHEPPAITVLPPEILAQREPEHRALTGLYRDKGAPYAVETFASFFADGKDREALPVLLDPAASADARADVMYWLEREPPYVFQKWDLEALKKAGDKLVLSVGESTKDQRAGEATLALMERLGRSEETLFVAPGGHIPYVTEPEALATALSDLLI
;
A
#
# COMPACT_ATOMS: atom_id res chain seq x y z
N MET A 1 7.11 4.48 20.63
CA MET A 1 5.88 4.43 19.81
C MET A 1 5.07 3.22 20.25
N PRO A 2 3.73 3.26 20.22
CA PRO A 2 2.94 2.10 20.60
C PRO A 2 3.21 0.93 19.66
N THR A 3 3.02 -0.28 20.18
CA THR A 3 3.23 -1.50 19.43
C THR A 3 2.03 -2.43 19.58
N LEU A 4 1.78 -3.24 18.56
CA LEU A 4 0.73 -4.26 18.55
C LEU A 4 1.36 -5.62 18.36
N ASP A 5 1.08 -6.54 19.28
CA ASP A 5 1.48 -7.93 19.14
C ASP A 5 0.52 -8.66 18.19
N VAL A 6 1.10 -9.30 17.19
CA VAL A 6 0.42 -10.13 16.20
C VAL A 6 1.11 -11.50 16.11
N PRO A 7 0.49 -12.53 15.53
CA PRO A 7 1.14 -13.81 15.34
C PRO A 7 2.49 -13.67 14.61
N GLY A 8 3.57 -14.04 15.31
CA GLY A 8 4.93 -14.06 14.76
C GLY A 8 5.59 -12.69 14.55
N ALA A 9 5.02 -11.58 15.04
CA ALA A 9 5.65 -10.25 14.95
C ALA A 9 5.12 -9.26 16.00
N THR A 10 5.76 -8.10 16.05
CA THR A 10 5.24 -6.88 16.69
C THR A 10 5.18 -5.80 15.63
N LEU A 11 4.06 -5.08 15.57
CA LEU A 11 3.88 -3.96 14.65
C LEU A 11 4.08 -2.64 15.38
N GLU A 12 5.00 -1.82 14.91
CA GLU A 12 5.12 -0.43 15.31
C GLU A 12 4.06 0.40 14.58
N TYR A 13 3.29 1.19 15.33
CA TYR A 13 2.29 2.08 14.76
C TYR A 13 2.24 3.41 15.50
N THR A 14 1.62 4.40 14.87
CA THR A 14 1.33 5.71 15.48
C THR A 14 -0.10 6.09 15.10
N THR A 15 -0.84 6.69 16.03
CA THR A 15 -2.17 7.26 15.78
C THR A 15 -2.19 8.71 16.22
N THR A 16 -2.63 9.60 15.34
CA THR A 16 -2.64 11.05 15.56
C THR A 16 -3.95 11.66 15.05
N GLY A 17 -4.46 12.70 15.72
CA GLY A 17 -5.66 13.40 15.31
C GLY A 17 -6.94 12.86 15.95
N THR A 18 -8.06 13.37 15.47
CA THR A 18 -9.41 13.07 15.98
C THR A 18 -10.41 13.20 14.84
N GLY A 19 -11.44 12.37 14.79
CA GLY A 19 -12.46 12.37 13.72
C GLY A 19 -12.46 11.06 12.93
N PRO A 20 -12.97 11.04 11.69
CA PRO A 20 -13.01 9.85 10.84
C PRO A 20 -11.63 9.19 10.74
N HIS A 21 -11.60 7.87 10.84
CA HIS A 21 -10.34 7.13 10.95
C HIS A 21 -9.82 6.72 9.57
N ILE A 22 -8.55 6.96 9.27
CA ILE A 22 -7.85 6.43 8.11
C ILE A 22 -6.56 5.69 8.51
N ILE A 23 -6.36 4.50 7.95
CA ILE A 23 -5.14 3.71 8.11
C ILE A 23 -4.33 3.83 6.82
N LEU A 24 -3.06 4.20 6.94
CA LEU A 24 -2.14 4.32 5.81
C LEU A 24 -1.23 3.10 5.72
N VAL A 25 -1.29 2.38 4.60
CA VAL A 25 -0.52 1.15 4.36
C VAL A 25 0.65 1.46 3.43
N PRO A 26 1.91 1.43 3.91
CA PRO A 26 3.07 1.82 3.12
C PRO A 26 3.39 0.80 2.03
N GLY A 27 3.89 1.29 0.90
CA GLY A 27 4.39 0.48 -0.21
C GLY A 27 5.78 -0.10 0.06
N ALA A 28 6.63 -0.10 -0.97
CA ALA A 28 7.98 -0.67 -0.96
C ALA A 28 8.86 -0.26 0.25
N PRO A 29 8.90 1.01 0.70
CA PRO A 29 9.73 1.35 1.85
C PRO A 29 9.29 0.69 3.15
N GLY A 30 8.02 0.26 3.25
CA GLY A 30 7.51 -0.52 4.39
C GLY A 30 7.34 0.20 5.72
N SER A 31 8.02 1.33 5.91
CA SER A 31 8.04 2.15 7.12
C SER A 31 6.82 3.06 7.22
N GLN A 32 6.28 3.25 8.44
CA GLN A 32 5.27 4.27 8.70
C GLN A 32 5.75 5.70 8.40
N SER A 33 7.06 5.92 8.51
CA SER A 33 7.68 7.25 8.42
C SER A 33 7.58 7.90 7.04
N VAL A 34 7.23 7.12 6.00
CA VAL A 34 7.04 7.63 4.64
C VAL A 34 5.88 8.62 4.53
N PHE A 35 4.89 8.50 5.42
CA PHE A 35 3.71 9.36 5.43
C PHE A 35 3.91 10.64 6.24
N ARG A 36 5.12 10.93 6.75
CA ARG A 36 5.41 12.09 7.61
C ARG A 36 4.95 13.44 7.06
N PHE A 37 4.93 13.60 5.73
CA PHE A 37 4.46 14.83 5.09
C PHE A 37 2.95 14.84 4.83
N LEU A 38 2.32 13.67 4.69
CA LEU A 38 0.88 13.53 4.45
C LEU A 38 0.06 13.66 5.74
N VAL A 39 0.52 13.03 6.84
CA VAL A 39 -0.22 12.98 8.12
C VAL A 39 -0.63 14.35 8.64
N PRO A 40 0.24 15.40 8.67
CA PRO A 40 -0.16 16.71 9.18
C PRO A 40 -1.33 17.34 8.42
N PHE A 41 -1.44 17.12 7.10
CA PHE A 41 -2.54 17.66 6.29
C PHE A 41 -3.84 16.88 6.51
N LEU A 42 -3.79 15.55 6.57
CA LEU A 42 -4.98 14.73 6.89
C LEU A 42 -5.56 15.07 8.28
N VAL A 43 -4.70 15.32 9.26
CA VAL A 43 -5.13 15.71 10.61
C VAL A 43 -5.67 17.14 10.63
N SER A 44 -4.92 18.12 10.12
CA SER A 44 -5.26 19.54 10.27
C SER A 44 -6.36 20.02 9.31
N ARG A 45 -6.44 19.46 8.10
CA ARG A 45 -7.44 19.85 7.08
C ARG A 45 -8.58 18.87 7.00
N GLY A 46 -8.28 17.58 7.00
CA GLY A 46 -9.29 16.53 6.96
C GLY A 46 -10.01 16.33 8.29
N GLY A 47 -9.44 16.82 9.41
CA GLY A 47 -10.00 16.54 10.73
C GLY A 47 -10.10 15.03 10.98
N MET A 48 -9.08 14.28 10.55
CA MET A 48 -9.07 12.82 10.60
C MET A 48 -8.24 12.28 11.76
N THR A 49 -8.61 11.09 12.22
CA THR A 49 -7.72 10.23 13.00
C THR A 49 -6.88 9.42 12.03
N VAL A 50 -5.56 9.58 12.04
CA VAL A 50 -4.65 8.92 11.10
C VAL A 50 -3.80 7.90 11.84
N THR A 51 -3.87 6.63 11.42
CA THR A 51 -2.96 5.58 11.87
C THR A 51 -1.98 5.20 10.78
N THR A 52 -0.69 5.24 11.10
CA THR A 52 0.40 4.74 10.26
C THR A 52 1.08 3.57 10.96
N TYR A 53 1.59 2.60 10.22
CA TYR A 53 2.34 1.48 10.79
C TYR A 53 3.44 1.00 9.85
N SER A 54 4.47 0.40 10.43
CA SER A 54 5.53 -0.26 9.67
C SER A 54 5.09 -1.71 9.43
N ARG A 55 5.17 -2.22 8.20
CA ARG A 55 4.75 -3.60 7.90
C ARG A 55 5.70 -4.62 8.55
N ARG A 56 5.26 -5.86 8.77
CA ARG A 56 6.06 -6.85 9.51
C ARG A 56 7.46 -7.07 8.92
N GLY A 57 8.45 -7.00 9.80
CA GLY A 57 9.87 -7.15 9.45
C GLY A 57 10.51 -5.90 8.85
N LEU A 58 9.82 -4.76 8.85
CA LEU A 58 10.30 -3.48 8.33
C LEU A 58 10.31 -2.43 9.46
N SER A 59 11.34 -1.59 9.49
CA SER A 59 11.54 -0.52 10.48
C SER A 59 11.33 -1.03 11.92
N GLY A 60 10.51 -0.35 12.73
CA GLY A 60 10.23 -0.73 14.12
C GLY A 60 9.38 -1.99 14.30
N SER A 61 8.92 -2.64 13.23
CA SER A 61 8.07 -3.83 13.30
C SER A 61 8.89 -5.12 13.27
N LEU A 62 9.12 -5.71 14.43
CA LEU A 62 10.06 -6.82 14.62
C LEU A 62 9.40 -8.19 14.41
N LEU A 63 10.10 -9.09 13.71
CA LEU A 63 9.70 -10.49 13.56
C LEU A 63 9.99 -11.28 14.85
N ARG A 64 9.09 -12.21 15.20
CA ARG A 64 9.23 -13.14 16.32
C ARG A 64 9.17 -14.57 15.79
N GLY A 65 10.30 -15.27 15.86
CA GLY A 65 10.40 -16.66 15.41
C GLY A 65 10.37 -16.82 13.89
N ALA A 66 10.27 -18.07 13.44
CA ALA A 66 10.24 -18.40 12.02
C ALA A 66 8.99 -17.82 11.33
N GLN A 67 9.16 -17.37 10.09
CA GLN A 67 8.08 -16.81 9.28
C GLN A 67 7.72 -17.77 8.15
N ASP A 68 6.42 -17.81 7.81
CA ASP A 68 5.95 -18.47 6.59
C ASP A 68 5.93 -17.47 5.43
N TYR A 69 7.02 -17.46 4.67
CA TYR A 69 7.13 -16.58 3.51
C TYR A 69 6.28 -17.00 2.31
N ALA A 70 5.78 -18.24 2.26
CA ALA A 70 4.89 -18.68 1.19
C ALA A 70 3.50 -18.03 1.29
N HIS A 71 3.08 -17.68 2.52
CA HIS A 71 1.81 -17.01 2.81
C HIS A 71 2.00 -15.62 3.42
N ARG A 72 3.11 -14.94 3.10
CA ARG A 72 3.41 -13.63 3.70
C ARG A 72 2.34 -12.58 3.39
N LEU A 73 1.82 -12.55 2.15
CA LEU A 73 0.79 -11.57 1.77
C LEU A 73 -0.52 -11.77 2.55
N ASP A 74 -0.88 -13.03 2.81
CA ASP A 74 -2.02 -13.37 3.67
C ASP A 74 -1.79 -12.87 5.11
N THR A 75 -0.56 -13.03 5.59
CA THR A 75 -0.16 -12.59 6.92
C THR A 75 -0.15 -11.06 7.03
N ASP A 76 0.33 -10.34 6.02
CA ASP A 76 0.29 -8.86 5.99
C ASP A 76 -1.16 -8.34 6.00
N ALA A 77 -2.09 -9.03 5.32
CA ALA A 77 -3.51 -8.70 5.34
C ALA A 77 -4.16 -8.98 6.71
N ASP A 78 -3.77 -10.07 7.36
CA ASP A 78 -4.23 -10.40 8.72
C ASP A 78 -3.69 -9.40 9.77
N ASP A 79 -2.45 -8.94 9.60
CA ASP A 79 -1.85 -7.87 10.40
C ASP A 79 -2.62 -6.55 10.26
N LEU A 80 -3.01 -6.18 9.03
CA LEU A 80 -3.83 -5.00 8.79
C LEU A 80 -5.19 -5.11 9.48
N ALA A 81 -5.84 -6.28 9.42
CA ALA A 81 -7.10 -6.53 10.13
C ALA A 81 -6.93 -6.43 11.66
N ALA A 82 -5.84 -6.98 12.21
CA ALA A 82 -5.53 -6.89 13.63
C ALA A 82 -5.27 -5.44 14.06
N LEU A 83 -4.55 -4.67 13.25
CA LEU A 83 -4.30 -3.25 13.51
C LEU A 83 -5.59 -2.44 13.49
N LEU A 84 -6.43 -2.60 12.45
CA LEU A 84 -7.74 -1.97 12.37
C LEU A 84 -8.57 -2.26 13.62
N LYS A 85 -8.56 -3.52 14.09
CA LYS A 85 -9.30 -3.91 15.28
C LYS A 85 -8.77 -3.20 16.52
N ALA A 86 -7.44 -3.13 16.65
CA ALA A 86 -6.80 -2.53 17.81
C ALA A 86 -7.00 -1.01 17.89
N VAL A 87 -7.02 -0.30 16.76
CA VAL A 87 -7.05 1.18 16.74
C VAL A 87 -8.43 1.78 16.50
N VAL A 88 -9.35 1.04 15.87
CA VAL A 88 -10.68 1.55 15.52
C VAL A 88 -11.79 1.02 16.43
N VAL A 89 -11.60 -0.14 17.07
CA VAL A 89 -12.57 -0.68 18.03
C VAL A 89 -12.06 -0.38 19.44
N PRO A 90 -12.60 0.61 20.17
CA PRO A 90 -12.19 0.86 21.54
C PRO A 90 -12.47 -0.38 22.40
N SER A 91 -11.59 -0.64 23.37
CA SER A 91 -11.79 -1.73 24.34
C SER A 91 -13.13 -1.53 25.07
N GLY A 92 -14.13 -2.38 24.75
CA GLY A 92 -15.48 -2.34 25.32
C GLY A 92 -16.54 -1.51 24.57
N GLY A 93 -16.24 -1.01 23.37
CA GLY A 93 -17.10 -0.07 22.62
C GLY A 93 -17.83 -0.66 21.39
N ASP A 94 -18.86 0.08 20.97
CA ASP A 94 -19.72 -0.17 19.81
C ASP A 94 -18.94 -0.37 18.50
N THR A 95 -19.25 -1.44 17.77
CA THR A 95 -18.63 -1.79 16.47
C THR A 95 -18.97 -0.80 15.36
N THR A 96 -19.90 0.14 15.59
CA THR A 96 -20.23 1.21 14.64
C THR A 96 -19.03 2.11 14.31
N ALA A 97 -18.09 2.29 15.24
CA ALA A 97 -16.87 3.06 14.99
C ALA A 97 -16.00 2.45 13.88
N ALA A 98 -15.95 1.11 13.81
CA ALA A 98 -15.24 0.40 12.74
C ALA A 98 -15.82 0.71 11.36
N ALA A 99 -17.15 0.75 11.25
CA ALA A 99 -17.85 1.00 9.99
C ALA A 99 -17.52 2.38 9.36
N GLY A 100 -16.94 3.31 10.11
CA GLY A 100 -16.46 4.60 9.62
C GLY A 100 -15.00 4.63 9.17
N ALA A 101 -14.19 3.60 9.46
CA ALA A 101 -12.78 3.61 9.13
C ALA A 101 -12.51 3.39 7.65
N CYS A 102 -11.45 4.04 7.18
CA CYS A 102 -10.98 3.99 5.80
C CYS A 102 -9.53 3.47 5.75
N ILE A 103 -9.15 2.92 4.61
CA ILE A 103 -7.78 2.46 4.33
C ILE A 103 -7.28 3.20 3.10
N PHE A 104 -6.05 3.68 3.13
CA PHE A 104 -5.31 4.09 1.93
C PHE A 104 -4.03 3.25 1.84
N GLY A 105 -3.96 2.38 0.84
CA GLY A 105 -2.76 1.61 0.52
C GLY A 105 -2.17 2.05 -0.80
N THR A 106 -0.84 2.12 -0.87
CA THR A 106 -0.10 2.49 -2.09
C THR A 106 0.84 1.35 -2.49
N SER A 107 0.93 1.04 -3.79
CA SER A 107 1.91 0.08 -4.32
C SER A 107 1.80 -1.31 -3.64
N SER A 108 2.88 -1.86 -3.06
CA SER A 108 2.81 -3.09 -2.23
C SER A 108 1.75 -3.02 -1.12
N GLY A 109 1.54 -1.85 -0.52
CA GLY A 109 0.50 -1.63 0.48
C GLY A 109 -0.92 -1.68 -0.11
N ALA A 110 -1.09 -1.28 -1.37
CA ALA A 110 -2.36 -1.45 -2.08
C ALA A 110 -2.65 -2.93 -2.37
N ILE A 111 -1.62 -3.75 -2.67
CA ILE A 111 -1.77 -5.20 -2.78
C ILE A 111 -2.22 -5.80 -1.43
N VAL A 112 -1.59 -5.39 -0.32
CA VAL A 112 -2.03 -5.82 1.02
C VAL A 112 -3.48 -5.45 1.28
N SER A 113 -3.89 -4.22 0.91
CA SER A 113 -5.28 -3.75 1.01
C SER A 113 -6.27 -4.57 0.18
N LEU A 114 -5.93 -4.93 -1.06
CA LEU A 114 -6.75 -5.81 -1.88
C LEU A 114 -6.87 -7.21 -1.24
N ARG A 115 -5.76 -7.75 -0.74
CA ARG A 115 -5.78 -9.07 -0.08
C ARG A 115 -6.58 -9.05 1.22
N PHE A 116 -6.54 -7.95 1.95
CA PHE A 116 -7.38 -7.73 3.12
C PHE A 116 -8.87 -7.83 2.78
N LEU A 117 -9.32 -7.24 1.68
CA LEU A 117 -10.73 -7.34 1.26
C LEU A 117 -11.15 -8.78 0.90
N GLU A 118 -10.24 -9.57 0.32
CA GLU A 118 -10.53 -10.98 0.01
C GLU A 118 -10.59 -11.85 1.26
N ARG A 119 -9.69 -11.61 2.22
CA ARG A 119 -9.55 -12.43 3.43
C ARG A 119 -10.51 -12.04 4.54
N HIS A 120 -10.86 -10.74 4.61
CA HIS A 120 -11.70 -10.16 5.64
C HIS A 120 -12.91 -9.42 5.02
N PRO A 121 -13.73 -10.08 4.17
CA PRO A 121 -14.81 -9.42 3.41
C PRO A 121 -15.88 -8.78 4.32
N ASP A 122 -16.11 -9.39 5.48
CA ASP A 122 -17.07 -8.95 6.48
C ASP A 122 -16.52 -7.84 7.40
N TYR A 123 -15.24 -7.47 7.27
CA TYR A 123 -14.69 -6.41 8.09
C TYR A 123 -15.44 -5.09 7.81
N PRO A 124 -15.98 -4.42 8.84
CA PRO A 124 -16.79 -3.25 8.66
C PRO A 124 -15.86 -2.04 8.46
N ILE A 125 -15.43 -1.78 7.23
CA ILE A 125 -14.79 -0.52 6.82
C ILE A 125 -15.69 0.26 5.87
N ARG A 126 -15.54 1.58 5.84
CA ARG A 126 -16.25 2.49 4.91
C ARG A 126 -15.67 2.40 3.51
N LYS A 127 -14.35 2.62 3.39
CA LYS A 127 -13.62 2.70 2.10
C LYS A 127 -12.22 2.09 2.22
N CYS A 128 -11.75 1.49 1.14
CA CYS A 128 -10.42 0.95 0.96
C CYS A 128 -9.89 1.46 -0.38
N VAL A 129 -9.07 2.51 -0.32
CA VAL A 129 -8.41 3.10 -1.49
C VAL A 129 -7.15 2.31 -1.78
N ALA A 130 -7.18 1.55 -2.88
CA ALA A 130 -6.03 0.83 -3.42
C ALA A 130 -5.40 1.66 -4.53
N HIS A 131 -4.36 2.42 -4.17
CA HIS A 131 -3.64 3.31 -5.08
C HIS A 131 -2.50 2.59 -5.77
N GLU A 132 -2.66 2.40 -7.08
CA GLU A 132 -1.69 1.76 -7.99
C GLU A 132 -1.12 0.43 -7.48
N PRO A 133 -1.96 -0.58 -7.15
CA PRO A 133 -1.48 -1.92 -6.85
C PRO A 133 -0.85 -2.55 -8.10
N PRO A 134 0.43 -2.97 -8.07
CA PRO A 134 1.07 -3.65 -9.20
C PRO A 134 0.61 -5.11 -9.31
N ALA A 135 -0.70 -5.33 -9.47
CA ALA A 135 -1.41 -6.60 -9.55
C ALA A 135 -1.33 -7.21 -10.97
N ILE A 136 -0.11 -7.46 -11.47
CA ILE A 136 0.11 -7.70 -12.90
C ILE A 136 -0.61 -8.93 -13.48
N THR A 137 -1.02 -9.90 -12.65
CA THR A 137 -1.76 -11.09 -13.10
C THR A 137 -3.13 -10.80 -13.70
N VAL A 138 -3.67 -9.59 -13.49
CA VAL A 138 -4.97 -9.17 -14.05
C VAL A 138 -4.85 -8.59 -15.46
N LEU A 139 -3.63 -8.25 -15.88
CA LEU A 139 -3.33 -7.67 -17.17
C LEU A 139 -3.75 -8.59 -18.33
N PRO A 140 -4.04 -8.02 -19.51
CA PRO A 140 -4.15 -8.79 -20.74
C PRO A 140 -2.91 -9.68 -20.97
N PRO A 141 -3.06 -10.91 -21.50
CA PRO A 141 -1.96 -11.86 -21.67
C PRO A 141 -0.73 -11.30 -22.39
N GLU A 142 -0.93 -10.46 -23.39
CA GLU A 142 0.11 -9.83 -24.20
C GLU A 142 0.91 -8.77 -23.43
N ILE A 143 0.28 -8.06 -22.50
CA ILE A 143 0.95 -7.09 -21.61
C ILE A 143 1.63 -7.85 -20.46
N LEU A 144 0.96 -8.85 -19.88
CA LEU A 144 1.52 -9.71 -18.84
C LEU A 144 2.82 -10.38 -19.30
N ALA A 145 2.86 -10.89 -20.53
CA ALA A 145 4.06 -11.52 -21.10
C ALA A 145 5.27 -10.57 -21.19
N GLN A 146 5.04 -9.26 -21.26
CA GLN A 146 6.09 -8.23 -21.24
C GLN A 146 6.50 -7.86 -19.80
N ARG A 147 5.52 -7.72 -18.90
CA ARG A 147 5.75 -7.28 -17.51
C ARG A 147 6.35 -8.35 -16.63
N GLU A 148 5.92 -9.61 -16.78
CA GLU A 148 6.35 -10.70 -15.90
C GLU A 148 7.89 -10.89 -15.87
N PRO A 149 8.61 -10.96 -17.02
CA PRO A 149 10.07 -11.06 -17.00
C PRO A 149 10.76 -9.90 -16.29
N GLU A 150 10.28 -8.67 -16.47
CA GLU A 150 10.84 -7.47 -15.85
C GLU A 150 10.69 -7.50 -14.32
N HIS A 151 9.51 -7.90 -13.83
CA HIS A 151 9.28 -8.07 -12.39
C HIS A 151 10.10 -9.23 -11.80
N ARG A 152 10.25 -10.35 -12.52
CA ARG A 152 11.09 -11.48 -12.09
C ARG A 152 12.58 -11.11 -12.06
N ALA A 153 13.03 -10.25 -12.96
CA ALA A 153 14.42 -9.83 -13.04
C ALA A 153 14.87 -9.02 -11.82
N LEU A 154 13.97 -8.31 -11.14
CA LEU A 154 14.31 -7.39 -10.05
C LEU A 154 15.02 -8.07 -8.87
N THR A 155 14.51 -9.21 -8.39
CA THR A 155 15.16 -9.99 -7.32
C THR A 155 16.49 -10.58 -7.78
N GLY A 156 16.58 -11.02 -9.05
CA GLY A 156 17.83 -11.51 -9.62
C GLY A 156 18.90 -10.41 -9.67
N LEU A 157 18.52 -9.23 -10.14
CA LEU A 157 19.39 -8.05 -10.19
C LEU A 157 19.84 -7.61 -8.79
N TYR A 158 18.93 -7.59 -7.83
CA TYR A 158 19.26 -7.33 -6.43
C TYR A 158 20.32 -8.31 -5.89
N ARG A 159 20.15 -9.62 -6.14
CA ARG A 159 21.09 -10.64 -5.66
C ARG A 159 22.44 -10.62 -6.38
N ASP A 160 22.49 -10.20 -7.64
CA ASP A 160 23.72 -10.13 -8.44
C ASP A 160 24.49 -8.81 -8.24
N LYS A 161 23.79 -7.67 -8.22
CA LYS A 161 24.39 -6.32 -8.23
C LYS A 161 24.13 -5.51 -6.96
N GLY A 162 23.24 -5.95 -6.08
CA GLY A 162 22.88 -5.26 -4.85
C GLY A 162 21.68 -4.30 -5.00
N ALA A 163 21.22 -3.80 -3.85
CA ALA A 163 20.01 -2.97 -3.76
C ALA A 163 20.04 -1.68 -4.61
N PRO A 164 21.15 -0.91 -4.71
CA PRO A 164 21.14 0.32 -5.50
C PRO A 164 20.78 0.11 -6.98
N TYR A 165 21.30 -0.95 -7.61
CA TYR A 165 20.99 -1.27 -9.01
C TYR A 165 19.52 -1.70 -9.20
N ALA A 166 18.99 -2.45 -8.24
CA ALA A 166 17.59 -2.86 -8.28
C ALA A 166 16.65 -1.64 -8.11
N VAL A 167 16.97 -0.75 -7.17
CA VAL A 167 16.20 0.49 -6.93
C VAL A 167 16.24 1.41 -8.15
N GLU A 168 17.40 1.61 -8.77
CA GLU A 168 17.52 2.42 -10.00
C GLU A 168 16.70 1.80 -11.15
N THR A 169 16.76 0.48 -11.30
CA THR A 169 15.95 -0.23 -12.31
C THR A 169 14.46 -0.11 -12.02
N PHE A 170 14.05 -0.21 -10.76
CA PHE A 170 12.66 -0.01 -10.37
C PHE A 170 12.19 1.43 -10.63
N ALA A 171 12.99 2.44 -10.29
CA ALA A 171 12.69 3.84 -10.60
C ALA A 171 12.58 4.07 -12.12
N SER A 172 13.31 3.28 -12.92
CA SER A 172 13.24 3.37 -14.39
C SER A 172 11.88 3.00 -14.99
N PHE A 173 11.01 2.32 -14.23
CA PHE A 173 9.64 1.98 -14.64
C PHE A 173 8.69 3.18 -14.73
N PHE A 174 9.09 4.32 -14.17
CA PHE A 174 8.34 5.57 -14.17
C PHE A 174 8.93 6.53 -15.18
N ALA A 175 8.06 7.24 -15.92
CA ALA A 175 8.49 8.28 -16.84
C ALA A 175 9.17 9.44 -16.10
N ASP A 176 9.91 10.27 -16.83
CA ASP A 176 10.56 11.46 -16.28
C ASP A 176 9.53 12.36 -15.56
N GLY A 177 9.86 12.75 -14.32
CA GLY A 177 8.97 13.52 -13.47
C GLY A 177 9.24 13.29 -11.98
N LYS A 178 8.37 13.86 -11.13
CA LYS A 178 8.55 13.89 -9.67
C LYS A 178 8.74 12.51 -9.04
N ASP A 179 8.01 11.49 -9.52
CA ASP A 179 8.14 10.14 -8.98
C ASP A 179 9.50 9.52 -9.31
N ARG A 180 9.95 9.64 -10.57
CA ARG A 180 11.25 9.15 -11.01
C ARG A 180 12.40 9.79 -10.23
N GLU A 181 12.28 11.08 -9.91
CA GLU A 181 13.27 11.81 -9.10
C GLU A 181 13.22 11.41 -7.62
N ALA A 182 12.03 11.23 -7.04
CA ALA A 182 11.86 10.99 -5.62
C ALA A 182 12.04 9.52 -5.20
N LEU A 183 11.77 8.55 -6.09
CA LEU A 183 11.84 7.12 -5.78
C LEU A 183 13.25 6.66 -5.34
N PRO A 184 14.35 7.00 -6.04
CA PRO A 184 15.70 6.62 -5.61
C PRO A 184 16.05 7.18 -4.23
N VAL A 185 15.57 8.38 -3.90
CA VAL A 185 15.78 9.01 -2.58
C VAL A 185 14.95 8.32 -1.50
N LEU A 186 13.69 8.00 -1.81
CA LEU A 186 12.77 7.32 -0.88
C LEU A 186 13.23 5.90 -0.55
N LEU A 187 13.86 5.22 -1.51
CA LEU A 187 14.33 3.84 -1.42
C LEU A 187 15.87 3.75 -1.31
N ASP A 188 16.55 4.83 -0.92
CA ASP A 188 18.02 4.84 -0.86
C ASP A 188 18.53 3.94 0.29
N PRO A 189 19.19 2.80 -0.01
CA PRO A 189 19.77 1.94 1.03
C PRO A 189 20.98 2.58 1.73
N ALA A 190 21.51 3.72 1.26
CA ALA A 190 22.55 4.47 1.93
C ALA A 190 22.01 5.53 2.91
N ALA A 191 20.71 5.84 2.89
CA ALA A 191 20.13 6.88 3.73
C ALA A 191 20.24 6.57 5.23
N SER A 192 20.06 5.31 5.63
CA SER A 192 20.23 4.86 7.02
C SER A 192 20.39 3.34 7.11
N ALA A 193 20.70 2.81 8.29
CA ALA A 193 20.73 1.37 8.53
C ALA A 193 19.34 0.73 8.37
N ASP A 194 18.29 1.43 8.85
CA ASP A 194 16.90 0.97 8.74
C ASP A 194 16.44 0.99 7.27
N ALA A 195 16.71 2.07 6.53
CA ALA A 195 16.39 2.15 5.11
C ALA A 195 17.06 1.03 4.29
N ARG A 196 18.32 0.72 4.61
CA ARG A 196 19.03 -0.41 4.02
C ARG A 196 18.35 -1.75 4.30
N ALA A 197 18.03 -2.00 5.57
CA ALA A 197 17.38 -3.24 5.98
C ALA A 197 16.01 -3.39 5.31
N ASP A 198 15.23 -2.31 5.28
CA ASP A 198 13.88 -2.27 4.74
C ASP A 198 13.87 -2.54 3.24
N VAL A 199 14.71 -1.84 2.48
CA VAL A 199 14.81 -2.02 1.02
C VAL A 199 15.30 -3.42 0.66
N MET A 200 16.29 -3.95 1.39
CA MET A 200 16.77 -5.32 1.18
C MET A 200 15.70 -6.35 1.52
N TYR A 201 14.97 -6.16 2.61
CA TYR A 201 13.89 -7.06 3.01
C TYR A 201 12.73 -7.02 2.01
N TRP A 202 12.36 -5.83 1.53
CA TRP A 202 11.39 -5.66 0.45
C TRP A 202 11.83 -6.43 -0.79
N LEU A 203 13.02 -6.17 -1.35
CA LEU A 203 13.55 -6.83 -2.56
C LEU A 203 13.63 -8.36 -2.43
N GLU A 204 13.83 -8.88 -1.22
CA GLU A 204 13.97 -10.30 -0.97
C GLU A 204 12.63 -11.00 -0.71
N ARG A 205 11.61 -10.30 -0.19
CA ARG A 205 10.36 -10.94 0.31
C ARG A 205 9.09 -10.55 -0.44
N GLU A 206 9.05 -9.39 -1.08
CA GLU A 206 7.82 -8.81 -1.63
C GLU A 206 7.65 -8.85 -3.15
N PRO A 207 8.69 -9.00 -3.99
CA PRO A 207 8.49 -9.18 -5.43
C PRO A 207 7.47 -10.27 -5.81
N PRO A 208 7.30 -11.39 -5.07
CA PRO A 208 6.22 -12.34 -5.36
C PRO A 208 4.80 -11.75 -5.32
N TYR A 209 4.56 -10.64 -4.61
CA TYR A 209 3.24 -10.05 -4.38
C TYR A 209 2.55 -9.65 -5.68
N VAL A 210 3.31 -9.16 -6.67
CA VAL A 210 2.77 -8.74 -7.97
C VAL A 210 2.17 -9.91 -8.76
N PHE A 211 2.61 -11.14 -8.46
CA PHE A 211 2.16 -12.37 -9.09
C PHE A 211 0.97 -13.03 -8.35
N GLN A 212 0.41 -12.37 -7.33
CA GLN A 212 -0.78 -12.88 -6.64
C GLN A 212 -1.92 -13.08 -7.64
N LYS A 213 -2.60 -14.23 -7.55
CA LYS A 213 -3.85 -14.46 -8.27
C LYS A 213 -5.01 -13.92 -7.45
N TRP A 214 -5.83 -13.08 -8.06
CA TRP A 214 -6.93 -12.38 -7.39
C TRP A 214 -8.25 -13.13 -7.55
N ASP A 215 -9.00 -13.24 -6.46
CA ASP A 215 -10.41 -13.63 -6.44
C ASP A 215 -11.25 -12.40 -6.82
N LEU A 216 -11.49 -12.27 -8.14
CA LEU A 216 -12.27 -11.17 -8.69
C LEU A 216 -13.71 -11.15 -8.16
N GLU A 217 -14.28 -12.29 -7.76
CA GLU A 217 -15.63 -12.33 -7.21
C GLU A 217 -15.66 -11.79 -5.78
N ALA A 218 -14.65 -12.07 -4.97
CA ALA A 218 -14.49 -11.45 -3.65
C ALA A 218 -14.30 -9.93 -3.77
N LEU A 219 -13.45 -9.47 -4.70
CA LEU A 219 -13.25 -8.03 -4.94
C LEU A 219 -14.49 -7.33 -5.50
N LYS A 220 -15.31 -8.02 -6.32
CA LYS A 220 -16.63 -7.50 -6.75
C LYS A 220 -17.58 -7.36 -5.57
N LYS A 221 -17.63 -8.35 -4.67
CA LYS A 221 -18.46 -8.32 -3.46
C LYS A 221 -18.09 -7.21 -2.49
N ALA A 222 -16.84 -6.74 -2.50
CA ALA A 222 -16.45 -5.56 -1.73
C ALA A 222 -17.22 -4.30 -2.16
N GLY A 223 -17.78 -4.26 -3.37
CA GLY A 223 -18.65 -3.18 -3.86
C GLY A 223 -18.02 -1.81 -3.67
N ASP A 224 -18.78 -0.89 -3.09
CA ASP A 224 -18.37 0.49 -2.84
C ASP A 224 -17.28 0.65 -1.77
N LYS A 225 -16.97 -0.41 -1.00
CA LYS A 225 -15.83 -0.39 -0.08
C LYS A 225 -14.52 -0.25 -0.86
N LEU A 226 -14.36 -0.99 -1.96
CA LEU A 226 -13.14 -0.89 -2.77
C LEU A 226 -13.19 0.35 -3.65
N VAL A 227 -12.18 1.21 -3.53
CA VAL A 227 -11.91 2.32 -4.45
C VAL A 227 -10.56 2.06 -5.11
N LEU A 228 -10.57 1.85 -6.42
CA LEU A 228 -9.34 1.78 -7.19
C LEU A 228 -8.85 3.20 -7.44
N SER A 229 -7.54 3.42 -7.34
CA SER A 229 -6.95 4.74 -7.53
C SER A 229 -5.68 4.69 -8.37
N VAL A 230 -5.51 5.72 -9.19
CA VAL A 230 -4.32 6.01 -10.00
C VAL A 230 -3.89 7.45 -9.76
N GLY A 231 -2.61 7.75 -9.98
CA GLY A 231 -2.14 9.13 -10.02
C GLY A 231 -2.52 9.81 -11.35
N GLU A 232 -2.80 11.11 -11.32
CA GLU A 232 -3.03 11.92 -12.52
C GLU A 232 -1.91 11.79 -13.56
N SER A 233 -0.65 11.82 -13.12
CA SER A 233 0.51 11.75 -14.02
C SER A 233 0.86 10.33 -14.46
N THR A 234 0.40 9.30 -13.74
CA THR A 234 0.77 7.90 -13.92
C THR A 234 -0.37 7.01 -14.42
N LYS A 235 -1.60 7.53 -14.54
CA LYS A 235 -2.79 6.81 -15.02
C LYS A 235 -2.54 6.02 -16.31
N ASP A 236 -2.01 6.69 -17.33
CA ASP A 236 -1.77 6.11 -18.65
C ASP A 236 -0.33 5.57 -18.80
N GLN A 237 0.38 5.40 -17.68
CA GLN A 237 1.73 4.85 -17.62
C GLN A 237 1.73 3.46 -16.98
N ARG A 238 2.92 2.86 -16.91
CA ARG A 238 3.15 1.52 -16.35
C ARG A 238 2.55 1.31 -14.95
N ALA A 239 2.53 2.34 -14.11
CA ALA A 239 2.00 2.23 -12.75
C ALA A 239 0.45 2.18 -12.70
N GLY A 240 -0.23 2.80 -13.67
CA GLY A 240 -1.69 2.76 -13.80
C GLY A 240 -2.23 1.50 -14.48
N GLU A 241 -1.44 0.83 -15.34
CA GLU A 241 -1.86 -0.31 -16.16
C GLU A 241 -2.62 -1.41 -15.39
N ALA A 242 -2.06 -1.88 -14.27
CA ALA A 242 -2.66 -2.96 -13.49
C ALA A 242 -3.97 -2.52 -12.80
N THR A 243 -4.07 -1.25 -12.41
CA THR A 243 -5.28 -0.69 -11.79
C THR A 243 -6.41 -0.58 -12.81
N LEU A 244 -6.11 -0.10 -14.01
CA LEU A 244 -7.08 0.00 -15.11
C LEU A 244 -7.55 -1.39 -15.54
N ALA A 245 -6.63 -2.34 -15.71
CA ALA A 245 -6.99 -3.72 -16.02
C ALA A 245 -7.84 -4.36 -14.89
N LEU A 246 -7.51 -4.12 -13.61
CA LEU A 246 -8.32 -4.61 -12.50
C LEU A 246 -9.73 -3.98 -12.53
N MET A 247 -9.84 -2.68 -12.78
CA MET A 247 -11.13 -1.99 -12.92
C MET A 247 -12.01 -2.63 -14.01
N GLU A 248 -11.44 -2.89 -15.19
CA GLU A 248 -12.13 -3.57 -16.29
C GLU A 248 -12.57 -5.00 -15.91
N ARG A 249 -11.68 -5.77 -15.26
CA ARG A 249 -11.98 -7.15 -14.80
C ARG A 249 -13.08 -7.19 -13.75
N LEU A 250 -13.23 -6.13 -12.95
CA LEU A 250 -14.32 -5.97 -11.99
C LEU A 250 -15.61 -5.44 -12.65
N GLY A 251 -15.60 -5.09 -13.93
CA GLY A 251 -16.75 -4.54 -14.66
C GLY A 251 -17.12 -3.13 -14.23
N ARG A 252 -16.13 -2.33 -13.78
CA ARG A 252 -16.34 -0.95 -13.29
C ARG A 252 -16.04 0.06 -14.39
N SER A 253 -16.75 1.20 -14.37
CA SER A 253 -16.48 2.32 -15.27
C SER A 253 -15.35 3.21 -14.75
N GLU A 254 -14.71 3.96 -15.65
CA GLU A 254 -13.70 4.97 -15.30
C GLU A 254 -14.21 6.02 -14.31
N GLU A 255 -15.51 6.31 -14.29
CA GLU A 255 -16.13 7.25 -13.34
C GLU A 255 -15.99 6.81 -11.87
N THR A 256 -15.75 5.52 -11.63
CA THR A 256 -15.52 4.98 -10.28
C THR A 256 -14.07 5.05 -9.85
N LEU A 257 -13.16 5.42 -10.75
CA LEU A 257 -11.73 5.50 -10.48
C LEU A 257 -11.42 6.79 -9.72
N PHE A 258 -10.74 6.65 -8.58
CA PHE A 258 -10.23 7.82 -7.86
C PHE A 258 -8.90 8.26 -8.46
N VAL A 259 -8.94 9.29 -9.29
CA VAL A 259 -7.75 9.93 -9.84
C VAL A 259 -7.16 10.85 -8.78
N ALA A 260 -6.05 10.44 -8.18
CA ALA A 260 -5.39 11.16 -7.10
C ALA A 260 -4.41 12.20 -7.67
N PRO A 261 -4.30 13.40 -7.06
CA PRO A 261 -3.29 14.37 -7.44
C PRO A 261 -1.88 13.78 -7.38
N GLY A 262 -1.05 14.10 -8.37
CA GLY A 262 0.33 13.57 -8.47
C GLY A 262 0.41 12.25 -9.23
N GLY A 263 1.32 11.37 -8.82
CA GLY A 263 1.62 10.10 -9.50
C GLY A 263 1.51 8.89 -8.58
N HIS A 264 2.52 8.02 -8.57
CA HIS A 264 2.61 6.78 -7.79
C HIS A 264 2.92 6.99 -6.31
N ILE A 265 3.68 8.04 -5.98
CA ILE A 265 4.06 8.39 -4.60
C ILE A 265 3.57 9.79 -4.19
N PRO A 266 2.27 10.10 -4.33
CA PRO A 266 1.73 11.44 -4.09
C PRO A 266 1.83 11.86 -2.62
N TYR A 267 1.95 10.90 -1.70
CA TYR A 267 2.21 11.16 -0.27
C TYR A 267 3.60 11.75 0.01
N VAL A 268 4.52 11.72 -0.98
CA VAL A 268 5.82 12.40 -0.94
C VAL A 268 5.81 13.62 -1.83
N THR A 269 5.30 13.50 -3.06
CA THR A 269 5.45 14.52 -4.10
C THR A 269 4.38 15.63 -4.04
N GLU A 270 3.17 15.29 -3.57
CA GLU A 270 2.00 16.19 -3.51
C GLU A 270 1.14 15.97 -2.24
N PRO A 271 1.73 15.92 -1.03
CA PRO A 271 1.03 15.46 0.18
C PRO A 271 -0.19 16.30 0.57
N GLU A 272 -0.16 17.61 0.33
CA GLU A 272 -1.28 18.52 0.64
C GLU A 272 -2.47 18.30 -0.30
N ALA A 273 -2.20 18.17 -1.60
CA ALA A 273 -3.22 17.94 -2.62
C ALA A 273 -3.85 16.55 -2.42
N LEU A 274 -3.03 15.53 -2.16
CA LEU A 274 -3.51 14.18 -1.84
C LEU A 274 -4.38 14.19 -0.57
N ALA A 275 -3.95 14.86 0.50
CA ALA A 275 -4.73 14.94 1.73
C ALA A 275 -6.11 15.58 1.52
N THR A 276 -6.16 16.64 0.71
CA THR A 276 -7.42 17.32 0.36
C THR A 276 -8.34 16.35 -0.40
N ALA A 277 -7.83 15.74 -1.47
CA ALA A 277 -8.61 14.82 -2.29
C ALA A 277 -9.08 13.56 -1.53
N LEU A 278 -8.24 13.01 -0.64
CA LEU A 278 -8.64 11.90 0.24
C LEU A 278 -9.68 12.35 1.26
N SER A 279 -9.58 13.55 1.82
CA SER A 279 -10.58 14.05 2.77
C SER A 279 -11.95 14.19 2.10
N ASP A 280 -11.99 14.79 0.91
CA ASP A 280 -13.22 14.97 0.11
C ASP A 280 -13.86 13.63 -0.31
N LEU A 281 -13.05 12.61 -0.57
CA LEU A 281 -13.53 11.28 -0.93
C LEU A 281 -14.12 10.53 0.27
N LEU A 282 -13.53 10.69 1.45
CA LEU A 282 -13.77 9.82 2.60
C LEU A 282 -14.81 10.39 3.58
N ILE A 283 -14.96 11.71 3.63
CA ILE A 283 -15.88 12.45 4.51
C ILE A 283 -17.19 12.73 3.77
#